data_AF-A0A285X3B0-F1
#
_entry.id   AF-A0A285X3B0-F1
#
_cell.length_a   1.000
_cell.length_b   1.000
_cell.length_c   1.000
_cell.angle_alpha   90.00
_cell.angle_beta   90.00
_cell.angle_gamma   90.00
#
_symmetry.space_group_name_H-M   'P 1'
#
loop_
_entity.id
_entity.type
_entity.pdbx_description
1 polymer ?
#
loop_
_entity_poly.entity_id
_entity_poly.type
_entity_poly.pdbx_seq_one_letter_code
_entity_poly.pdbx_strand_id
1 'polypeptide(L)'
;MLIPIQKRPPLMSTYELIEKLEKLDYFSDLFRSGILPPHWLDYKVIYEYYQEQLKKEKLRKQALTNTADEFNVSERTVYIIIQKMKG
;
A
#
# COMPACT_ATOMS: atom_id res chain seq x y z
N MET A 1 19.77 -4.40 37.63
CA MET A 1 19.68 -3.41 36.52
C MET A 1 18.52 -3.85 35.64
N LEU A 2 17.37 -3.17 35.69
CA LEU A 2 16.19 -3.55 34.91
C LEU A 2 16.34 -2.96 33.50
N ILE A 3 16.32 -3.82 32.47
CA ILE A 3 16.32 -3.38 31.07
C ILE A 3 14.96 -2.74 30.82
N PRO A 4 14.89 -1.46 30.39
CA PRO A 4 13.61 -0.83 30.09
C PRO A 4 12.94 -1.59 28.94
N ILE A 5 11.70 -2.03 29.17
CA ILE A 5 10.85 -2.65 28.16
C ILE A 5 10.63 -1.58 27.08
N GLN A 6 11.34 -1.69 25.95
CA GLN A 6 11.07 -0.85 24.80
C GLN A 6 9.64 -1.14 24.34
N LYS A 7 8.77 -0.12 24.38
CA LYS A 7 7.43 -0.22 23.79
C LYS A 7 7.60 -0.60 22.33
N ARG A 8 6.95 -1.69 21.89
CA ARG A 8 6.92 -2.02 20.47
C ARG A 8 6.35 -0.81 19.72
N PRO A 9 7.00 -0.34 18.65
CA PRO A 9 6.42 0.69 17.81
C PRO A 9 5.09 0.20 17.24
N PRO A 10 4.14 1.12 16.97
CA PRO A 10 2.88 0.75 16.32
C PRO A 10 3.16 -0.01 15.02
N LEU A 11 2.30 -0.98 14.70
CA LEU A 11 2.45 -1.80 13.51
C LEU A 11 2.32 -0.89 12.28
N MET A 12 3.37 -0.83 11.48
CA MET A 12 3.41 -0.03 10.26
C MET A 12 2.49 -0.64 9.21
N SER A 13 1.75 0.21 8.49
CA SER A 13 0.97 -0.26 7.35
C SER A 13 1.90 -0.76 6.22
N THR A 14 1.43 -1.67 5.38
CA THR A 14 2.22 -2.15 4.24
C THR A 14 2.64 -0.99 3.34
N TYR A 15 1.76 -0.01 3.13
CA TYR A 15 2.06 1.18 2.36
C TYR A 15 3.24 1.99 2.93
N GLU A 16 3.21 2.31 4.22
CA GLU A 16 4.30 3.06 4.88
C GLU A 16 5.62 2.28 4.86
N LEU A 17 5.56 0.95 4.95
CA LEU A 17 6.74 0.11 4.84
C LEU A 17 7.33 0.20 3.43
N ILE A 18 6.51 0.10 2.39
CA ILE A 18 6.97 0.23 1.01
C ILE A 18 7.58 1.61 0.77
N GLU A 19 6.95 2.70 1.23
CA GLU A 19 7.51 4.06 1.10
C GLU A 19 8.88 4.23 1.80
N LYS A 20 9.11 3.51 2.90
CA LYS A 20 10.42 3.52 3.56
C LYS A 20 11.44 2.71 2.79
N LEU A 21 11.05 1.55 2.28
CA LEU A 21 11.93 0.68 1.51
C LEU A 21 12.32 1.34 0.17
N GLU A 22 11.41 2.11 -0.46
CA GLU A 22 11.66 2.87 -1.69
C GLU A 22 12.84 3.85 -1.58
N LYS A 23 13.19 4.27 -0.36
CA LYS A 23 14.32 5.20 -0.11
C LYS A 23 15.67 4.51 -0.04
N LEU A 24 15.72 3.18 -0.12
CA LEU A 24 16.96 2.40 -0.07
C LEU A 24 17.55 2.27 -1.48
N ASP A 25 18.86 2.46 -1.60
CA ASP A 25 19.57 2.36 -2.89
C ASP A 25 19.40 0.99 -3.57
N TYR A 26 19.22 -0.07 -2.76
CA TYR A 26 19.05 -1.45 -3.20
C TYR A 26 17.57 -1.89 -3.29
N PHE A 27 16.61 -0.98 -3.20
CA PHE A 27 15.18 -1.33 -3.25
C PHE A 27 14.82 -2.14 -4.50
N SER A 28 15.36 -1.73 -5.67
CA SER A 28 15.15 -2.45 -6.92
C SER A 28 15.72 -3.88 -6.90
N ASP A 29 16.82 -4.10 -6.19
CA ASP A 29 17.43 -5.42 -6.04
C ASP A 29 16.59 -6.34 -5.15
N LEU A 30 15.83 -5.79 -4.20
CA LEU A 30 14.90 -6.59 -3.37
C LEU A 30 13.78 -7.22 -4.20
N PHE A 31 13.31 -6.54 -5.26
CA PHE A 31 12.35 -7.14 -6.19
C PHE A 31 13.03 -8.13 -7.14
N ARG A 32 14.20 -7.78 -7.68
CA ARG A 32 14.95 -8.64 -8.60
C ARG A 32 15.37 -9.96 -7.95
N SER A 33 15.70 -9.93 -6.67
CA SER A 33 16.05 -11.12 -5.87
C SER A 33 14.83 -11.90 -5.37
N GLY A 34 13.61 -11.41 -5.58
CA GLY A 34 12.38 -12.04 -5.12
C GLY A 34 12.14 -11.94 -3.61
N ILE A 35 12.89 -11.10 -2.90
CA ILE A 35 12.70 -10.83 -1.47
C ILE A 35 11.37 -10.09 -1.25
N LEU A 36 11.04 -9.16 -2.15
CA LEU A 36 9.76 -8.45 -2.14
C LEU A 36 8.82 -9.00 -3.21
N PRO A 37 7.53 -9.20 -2.90
CA PRO A 37 6.56 -9.63 -3.90
C PRO A 37 6.35 -8.55 -4.98
N PRO A 38 6.45 -8.88 -6.28
CA PRO A 38 6.39 -7.88 -7.36
C PRO A 38 5.06 -7.13 -7.39
N HIS A 39 3.95 -7.80 -7.06
CA HIS A 39 2.61 -7.21 -7.02
C HIS A 39 2.45 -6.08 -5.99
N TRP A 40 3.41 -5.88 -5.07
CA TRP A 40 3.37 -4.76 -4.12
C TRP A 40 3.47 -3.40 -4.82
N LEU A 41 4.20 -3.33 -5.93
CA LEU A 41 4.30 -2.10 -6.73
C LEU A 41 2.95 -1.77 -7.37
N ASP A 42 2.32 -2.76 -8.01
CA ASP A 42 0.99 -2.58 -8.62
C ASP A 42 -0.04 -2.16 -7.57
N TYR A 43 -0.04 -2.82 -6.41
CA TYR A 43 -0.94 -2.50 -5.33
C TYR A 43 -0.70 -1.09 -4.78
N LYS A 44 0.56 -0.63 -4.71
CA LYS A 44 0.90 0.72 -4.25
C LYS A 44 0.34 1.76 -5.22
N VAL A 45 0.57 1.58 -6.51
CA VAL A 45 0.04 2.48 -7.55
C VAL A 45 -1.49 2.55 -7.52
N ILE A 46 -2.17 1.40 -7.43
CA ILE A 46 -3.65 1.35 -7.33
C ILE A 46 -4.13 2.04 -6.05
N TYR A 47 -3.45 1.82 -4.92
CA TYR A 47 -3.80 2.43 -3.65
C TYR A 47 -3.61 3.95 -3.66
N GLU A 48 -2.50 4.45 -4.20
CA GLU A 48 -2.23 5.88 -4.35
C GLU A 48 -3.29 6.55 -5.22
N TYR A 49 -3.64 5.95 -6.37
CA TYR A 49 -4.72 6.46 -7.22
C TYR A 49 -6.05 6.49 -6.47
N TYR A 50 -6.40 5.44 -5.72
CA TYR A 50 -7.60 5.44 -4.87
C TYR A 50 -7.59 6.57 -3.83
N GLN A 51 -6.44 6.87 -3.21
CA GLN A 51 -6.33 8.01 -2.29
C GLN A 51 -6.56 9.34 -3.01
N GLU A 52 -6.06 9.51 -4.23
CA GLU A 52 -6.33 10.70 -5.04
C GLU A 52 -7.81 10.81 -5.41
N GLN A 53 -8.46 9.70 -5.77
CA GLN A 53 -9.91 9.69 -6.01
C GLN A 53 -10.70 10.01 -4.75
N LEU A 54 -10.29 9.53 -3.57
CA LEU A 54 -10.93 9.90 -2.30
C LEU A 54 -10.87 11.39 -1.98
N LYS A 55 -9.83 12.10 -2.46
CA LYS A 55 -9.72 13.55 -2.29
C LYS A 55 -10.66 14.32 -3.24
N LYS A 56 -10.95 13.75 -4.41
CA LYS A 56 -11.79 14.36 -5.45
C LYS A 56 -13.28 14.07 -5.23
N GLU A 57 -13.59 12.84 -4.84
CA GLU A 57 -14.95 12.34 -4.76
C GLU A 57 -15.57 12.53 -3.37
N LYS A 58 -16.86 12.84 -3.33
CA LYS A 58 -17.61 12.97 -2.07
C LYS A 58 -17.90 11.61 -1.41
N LEU A 59 -17.97 10.55 -2.21
CA LEU A 59 -18.37 9.22 -1.77
C LEU A 59 -17.23 8.22 -1.96
N ARG A 60 -16.90 7.47 -0.90
CA ARG A 60 -15.89 6.40 -0.95
C ARG A 60 -16.20 5.35 -2.02
N LYS A 61 -17.50 5.07 -2.24
CA LYS A 61 -17.94 4.13 -3.26
C LYS A 61 -17.54 4.60 -4.66
N GLN A 62 -17.71 5.89 -4.97
CA GLN A 62 -17.32 6.45 -6.27
C GLN A 62 -15.81 6.37 -6.47
N ALA A 63 -15.01 6.71 -5.46
CA ALA A 63 -13.56 6.56 -5.55
C ALA A 63 -13.12 5.12 -5.82
N LEU A 64 -13.83 4.16 -5.22
CA LEU A 64 -13.60 2.74 -5.43
C LEU A 64 -13.98 2.28 -6.85
N THR A 65 -15.15 2.68 -7.35
CA THR A 65 -15.59 2.39 -8.72
C THR A 65 -14.65 3.04 -9.75
N ASN A 66 -14.31 4.32 -9.59
CA ASN A 66 -13.37 5.02 -10.48
C ASN A 66 -12.00 4.32 -10.53
N THR A 67 -11.51 3.84 -9.39
CA THR A 67 -10.24 3.09 -9.34
C THR A 67 -10.37 1.74 -10.02
N ALA A 68 -11.48 1.04 -9.82
CA ALA A 68 -11.74 -0.24 -10.47
C ALA A 68 -11.76 -0.09 -12.00
N ASP A 69 -12.42 0.95 -12.49
CA ASP A 69 -12.50 1.28 -13.92
C ASP A 69 -11.13 1.67 -14.50
N GLU A 70 -10.37 2.54 -13.82
CA GLU A 70 -9.03 2.98 -14.27
C GLU A 70 -8.08 1.81 -14.50
N PHE A 71 -8.02 0.88 -13.56
CA PHE A 71 -7.09 -0.25 -13.62
C PHE A 71 -7.70 -1.50 -14.26
N ASN A 72 -8.94 -1.43 -14.78
CA ASN A 72 -9.66 -2.55 -15.36
C ASN A 72 -9.67 -3.79 -14.45
N VAL A 73 -9.98 -3.59 -13.17
CA VAL A 73 -10.09 -4.64 -12.15
C VAL A 73 -11.44 -4.58 -11.47
N SER A 74 -11.83 -5.65 -10.77
CA SER A 74 -13.07 -5.63 -9.99
C SER A 74 -12.97 -4.68 -8.78
N GLU A 75 -14.09 -4.08 -8.39
CA GLU A 75 -14.24 -3.33 -7.13
C GLU A 75 -13.74 -4.13 -5.91
N ARG A 76 -13.99 -5.45 -5.91
CA ARG A 76 -13.50 -6.37 -4.88
C ARG A 76 -11.98 -6.44 -4.84
N THR A 77 -11.32 -6.42 -6.00
CA THR A 77 -9.86 -6.40 -6.10
C THR A 77 -9.31 -5.12 -5.47
N VAL A 78 -9.86 -3.95 -5.83
CA VAL A 78 -9.47 -2.66 -5.24
C VAL A 78 -9.65 -2.68 -3.72
N TYR A 79 -10.79 -3.19 -3.24
CA TYR A 79 -11.04 -3.33 -1.80
C TYR A 79 -9.97 -4.18 -1.09
N ILE A 80 -9.61 -5.34 -1.64
CA ILE A 80 -8.58 -6.21 -1.07
C ILE A 80 -7.22 -5.50 -1.03
N ILE A 81 -6.88 -4.76 -2.08
CA ILE A 81 -5.65 -3.96 -2.15
C ILE A 81 -5.63 -2.91 -1.03
N ILE A 82 -6.72 -2.18 -0.84
CA ILE A 82 -6.86 -1.18 0.24
C ILE A 82 -6.65 -1.84 1.61
N GLN A 83 -7.24 -3.00 1.86
CA GLN A 83 -7.06 -3.72 3.13
C GLN A 83 -5.61 -4.14 3.33
N LYS A 84 -4.96 -4.70 2.31
CA LYS A 84 -3.54 -5.09 2.37
C LYS A 84 -2.62 -3.89 2.61
N MET A 85 -2.94 -2.73 2.03
CA MET A 85 -2.11 -1.53 2.13
C MET A 85 -2.24 -0.82 3.47
N LYS A 86 -3.44 -0.79 4.06
CA LYS A 86 -3.69 -0.14 5.36
C LYS A 86 -3.17 -0.93 6.57
N GLY A 87 -3.07 -2.25 6.45
CA GLY A 87 -2.75 -3.13 7.57
C GLY A 87 -3.99 -3.50 8.38
#